data_AF-A0A972AKL0-F1
#
_entry.id   AF-A0A972AKL0-F1
#
_cell.length_a   1.000
_cell.length_b   1.000
_cell.length_c   1.000
_cell.angle_alpha   90.00
_cell.angle_beta   90.00
_cell.angle_gamma   90.00
#
_symmetry.space_group_name_H-M   'P 1'
#
loop_
_entity.id
_entity.type
_entity.pdbx_description
1 polymer ?
#
loop_
_entity_poly.entity_id
_entity_poly.type
_entity_poly.pdbx_seq_one_letter_code
_entity_poly.pdbx_strand_id
1 'polypeptide(L)'
;MNERVKKLRQQSVETVPCISIERARLVTEAYREYSGKVSIPMLRALTFKHLMENKTVCINPDELIVGERGPAPQATPTYPELCCHSLEDLDIIDKRDKIFFRVSDEVREIQRDVIIPYWKGRSMRDIIFSHMSDEWIDCYNAGIFTEFMEQRAPGHTVADDKIYRKGFLDFKKDIEESLQSIDYLNDPDAYDKQEQLRAMLICADAVITYAKRHAEKAMELAKTEQNPERKRELERIAEVCTHVPANAPRDFWEALQSYWFVHIGVITELNTWDSFNPGKLDQHLYPFYKKGLEDGTLTREKAKELLECFWVKFNNQPAPPKV
;
A
#
# COMPACT_ATOMS: atom_id res chain seq x y z
N MET A 1 -17.84 -16.78 -11.93
CA MET A 1 -16.51 -17.37 -11.80
C MET A 1 -16.17 -18.23 -12.99
N ASN A 2 -15.44 -17.63 -13.93
CA ASN A 2 -14.79 -18.34 -15.04
C ASN A 2 -13.52 -19.07 -14.53
N GLU A 3 -12.83 -19.77 -15.43
CA GLU A 3 -11.63 -20.54 -15.07
C GLU A 3 -10.46 -19.67 -14.55
N ARG A 4 -10.27 -18.47 -15.13
CA ARG A 4 -9.26 -17.50 -14.64
C ARG A 4 -9.47 -17.20 -13.16
N VAL A 5 -10.66 -16.76 -12.79
CA VAL A 5 -10.95 -16.35 -11.42
C VAL A 5 -10.89 -17.54 -10.47
N LYS A 6 -11.33 -18.74 -10.89
CA LYS A 6 -11.18 -19.95 -10.08
C LYS A 6 -9.70 -20.20 -9.73
N LYS A 7 -8.80 -20.11 -10.72
CA LYS A 7 -7.36 -20.28 -10.53
C LYS A 7 -6.76 -19.21 -9.62
N LEU A 8 -7.06 -17.93 -9.88
CA LEU A 8 -6.57 -16.81 -9.06
C LEU A 8 -7.06 -16.92 -7.61
N ARG A 9 -8.34 -17.26 -7.40
CA ARG A 9 -8.90 -17.49 -6.06
C ARG A 9 -8.24 -18.67 -5.37
N GLN A 10 -8.02 -19.78 -6.08
CA GLN A 10 -7.37 -20.95 -5.51
C GLN A 10 -5.95 -20.60 -5.05
N GLN A 11 -5.16 -19.96 -5.91
CA GLN A 11 -3.82 -19.47 -5.57
C GLN A 11 -3.86 -18.55 -4.35
N SER A 12 -4.79 -17.60 -4.32
CA SER A 12 -4.95 -16.66 -3.21
C SER A 12 -5.27 -17.34 -1.89
N VAL A 13 -6.08 -18.39 -1.87
CA VAL A 13 -6.50 -19.08 -0.63
C VAL A 13 -5.45 -20.12 -0.18
N GLU A 14 -4.76 -20.76 -1.11
CA GLU A 14 -3.77 -21.81 -0.81
C GLU A 14 -2.37 -21.25 -0.54
N THR A 15 -2.09 -20.00 -0.92
CA THR A 15 -0.81 -19.34 -0.62
C THR A 15 -0.58 -19.31 0.88
N VAL A 16 0.60 -19.77 1.31
CA VAL A 16 1.00 -19.76 2.71
C VAL A 16 1.50 -18.34 3.08
N PRO A 17 0.90 -17.65 4.05
CA PRO A 17 1.36 -16.33 4.47
C PRO A 17 2.79 -16.38 4.98
N CYS A 18 3.61 -15.41 4.59
CA CYS A 18 5.00 -15.27 5.03
C CYS A 18 5.34 -13.82 5.33
N ILE A 19 6.43 -13.58 6.06
CA ILE A 19 6.96 -12.23 6.26
C ILE A 19 7.88 -11.84 5.10
N SER A 20 7.73 -10.60 4.63
CA SER A 20 8.68 -9.95 3.72
C SER A 20 9.42 -8.82 4.45
N ILE A 21 10.75 -8.90 4.45
CA ILE A 21 11.62 -7.90 5.11
C ILE A 21 12.00 -6.72 4.21
N GLU A 22 11.63 -6.76 2.92
CA GLU A 22 11.98 -5.76 1.91
C GLU A 22 11.61 -4.33 2.36
N ARG A 23 10.37 -4.12 2.79
CA ARG A 23 9.88 -2.81 3.23
C ARG A 23 10.70 -2.28 4.39
N ALA A 24 10.93 -3.10 5.43
CA ALA A 24 11.66 -2.68 6.62
C ALA A 24 13.09 -2.25 6.25
N ARG A 25 13.76 -2.94 5.33
CA ARG A 25 15.07 -2.54 4.81
C ARG A 25 15.00 -1.17 4.12
N LEU A 26 14.08 -0.98 3.17
CA LEU A 26 13.91 0.27 2.43
C LEU A 26 13.57 1.45 3.36
N VAL A 27 12.68 1.25 4.32
CA VAL A 27 12.35 2.28 5.33
C VAL A 27 13.58 2.63 6.17
N THR A 28 14.36 1.63 6.59
CA THR A 28 15.59 1.85 7.35
C THR A 28 16.63 2.65 6.55
N GLU A 29 16.77 2.38 5.25
CA GLU A 29 17.67 3.12 4.36
C GLU A 29 17.28 4.60 4.27
N ALA A 30 16.01 4.88 3.95
CA ALA A 30 15.52 6.25 3.86
C ALA A 30 15.63 6.99 5.20
N TYR A 31 15.33 6.32 6.32
CA TYR A 31 15.45 6.93 7.64
C TYR A 31 16.91 7.24 8.02
N ARG A 32 17.87 6.37 7.67
CA ARG A 32 19.30 6.67 7.86
C ARG A 32 19.73 7.87 7.03
N GLU A 33 19.16 8.04 5.84
CA GLU A 33 19.49 9.16 4.97
C GLU A 33 18.88 10.48 5.46
N TYR A 34 17.60 10.51 5.82
CA TYR A 34 16.84 11.75 5.99
C TYR A 34 16.49 12.10 7.45
N SER A 35 16.44 11.13 8.37
CA SER A 35 15.98 11.38 9.74
C SER A 35 16.85 12.42 10.45
N GLY A 36 16.21 13.44 11.02
CA GLY A 36 16.89 14.56 11.69
C GLY A 36 17.48 15.61 10.74
N LYS A 37 17.37 15.44 9.42
CA LYS A 37 17.84 16.40 8.40
C LYS A 37 16.71 17.17 7.70
N VAL A 38 15.50 16.63 7.74
CA VAL A 38 14.29 17.21 7.12
C VAL A 38 13.14 17.22 8.11
N SER A 39 12.09 17.99 7.83
CA SER A 39 10.86 17.98 8.62
C SER A 39 10.21 16.59 8.63
N ILE A 40 9.37 16.33 9.64
CA ILE A 40 8.67 15.03 9.74
C ILE A 40 7.81 14.72 8.51
N PRO A 41 6.99 15.65 7.97
CA PRO A 41 6.23 15.39 6.74
C PRO A 41 7.15 14.97 5.57
N MET A 42 8.25 15.68 5.38
CA MET A 42 9.21 15.39 4.31
C MET A 42 9.93 14.06 4.53
N LEU A 43 10.29 13.70 5.76
CA LEU A 43 10.88 12.40 6.08
C LEU A 43 9.93 11.26 5.67
N ARG A 44 8.64 11.38 5.98
CA ARG A 44 7.63 10.36 5.62
C ARG A 44 7.44 10.29 4.12
N ALA A 45 7.33 11.42 3.44
CA ALA A 45 7.16 11.45 1.99
C ALA A 45 8.38 10.92 1.23
N LEU A 46 9.60 11.27 1.65
CA LEU A 46 10.84 10.76 1.04
C LEU A 46 11.01 9.26 1.30
N THR A 47 10.61 8.77 2.48
CA THR A 47 10.57 7.33 2.76
C THR A 47 9.56 6.61 1.87
N PHE A 48 8.36 7.17 1.71
CA PHE A 48 7.33 6.62 0.84
C PHE A 48 7.75 6.62 -0.63
N LYS A 49 8.40 7.69 -1.09
CA LYS A 49 9.04 7.76 -2.41
C LYS A 49 10.07 6.64 -2.59
N HIS A 50 11.00 6.47 -1.65
CA HIS A 50 12.01 5.40 -1.70
C HIS A 50 11.36 4.01 -1.76
N LEU A 51 10.27 3.78 -1.02
CA LEU A 51 9.50 2.55 -1.10
C LEU A 51 8.91 2.33 -2.50
N MET A 52 8.18 3.31 -3.03
CA MET A 52 7.50 3.20 -4.33
C MET A 52 8.48 3.06 -5.50
N GLU A 53 9.67 3.65 -5.40
CA GLU A 53 10.74 3.57 -6.40
C GLU A 53 11.47 2.23 -6.39
N ASN A 54 11.63 1.58 -5.23
CA ASN A 54 12.55 0.45 -5.09
C ASN A 54 11.88 -0.89 -4.78
N LYS A 55 10.67 -0.90 -4.20
CA LYS A 55 10.04 -2.16 -3.82
C LYS A 55 9.73 -3.03 -5.03
N THR A 56 9.72 -4.35 -4.85
CA THR A 56 9.45 -5.31 -5.93
C THR A 56 8.06 -5.08 -6.54
N VAL A 57 8.01 -5.11 -7.86
CA VAL A 57 6.77 -5.08 -8.65
C VAL A 57 6.47 -6.49 -9.13
N CYS A 58 5.27 -6.98 -8.80
CA CYS A 58 4.82 -8.33 -9.12
C CYS A 58 3.56 -8.28 -9.98
N ILE A 59 3.56 -9.03 -11.07
CA ILE A 59 2.37 -9.30 -11.90
C ILE A 59 2.28 -10.82 -12.00
N ASN A 60 1.28 -11.41 -11.35
CA ASN A 60 1.10 -12.85 -11.34
C ASN A 60 0.47 -13.32 -12.66
N PRO A 61 0.64 -14.61 -13.03
CA PRO A 61 -0.05 -15.20 -14.15
C PRO A 61 -1.56 -14.94 -14.08
N ASP A 62 -2.16 -14.63 -15.22
CA ASP A 62 -3.61 -14.41 -15.39
C ASP A 62 -4.23 -13.19 -14.67
N GLU A 63 -3.46 -12.38 -13.95
CA GLU A 63 -3.98 -11.15 -13.31
C GLU A 63 -4.45 -10.11 -14.33
N LEU A 64 -5.54 -9.41 -13.98
CA LEU A 64 -6.07 -8.24 -14.71
C LEU A 64 -5.91 -6.94 -13.90
N ILE A 65 -6.06 -7.02 -12.58
CA ILE A 65 -5.76 -5.94 -11.64
C ILE A 65 -4.42 -6.26 -10.98
N VAL A 66 -3.48 -5.32 -11.01
CA VAL A 66 -2.07 -5.56 -10.63
C VAL A 66 -1.63 -4.69 -9.45
N GLY A 67 -0.64 -5.15 -8.70
CA GLY A 67 -0.13 -4.49 -7.50
C GLY A 67 -0.28 -5.37 -6.26
N GLU A 68 0.79 -5.51 -5.50
CA GLU A 68 0.87 -6.29 -4.27
C GLU A 68 1.56 -5.45 -3.20
N ARG A 69 1.15 -5.55 -1.94
CA ARG A 69 1.79 -4.81 -0.84
C ARG A 69 3.20 -5.33 -0.59
N GLY A 70 3.36 -6.65 -0.66
CA GLY A 70 4.65 -7.33 -0.65
C GLY A 70 5.21 -7.64 -2.04
N PRO A 71 6.31 -8.40 -2.11
CA PRO A 71 6.88 -8.86 -3.38
C PRO A 71 6.04 -9.97 -4.06
N ALA A 72 5.06 -10.55 -3.36
CA ALA A 72 4.20 -11.62 -3.83
C ALA A 72 2.89 -11.65 -3.02
N PRO A 73 1.84 -12.37 -3.47
CA PRO A 73 0.64 -12.59 -2.69
C PRO A 73 0.95 -13.11 -1.28
N GLN A 74 0.30 -12.54 -0.27
CA GLN A 74 0.47 -12.84 1.16
C GLN A 74 1.89 -12.72 1.75
N ALA A 75 2.88 -12.28 0.97
CA ALA A 75 4.20 -11.93 1.47
C ALA A 75 4.13 -10.58 2.21
N THR A 76 4.06 -10.62 3.52
CA THR A 76 3.56 -9.52 4.33
C THR A 76 4.68 -8.65 4.87
N PRO A 77 4.71 -7.34 4.56
CA PRO A 77 5.72 -6.43 5.09
C PRO A 77 5.64 -6.23 6.60
N THR A 78 6.77 -5.87 7.20
CA THR A 78 6.87 -5.39 8.58
C THR A 78 7.02 -3.86 8.65
N TYR A 79 6.65 -3.30 9.82
CA TYR A 79 6.58 -1.85 10.06
C TYR A 79 7.37 -1.50 11.32
N PRO A 80 8.71 -1.59 11.27
CA PRO A 80 9.55 -1.45 12.46
C PRO A 80 9.48 -0.05 13.08
N GLU A 81 9.05 0.96 12.33
CA GLU A 81 8.76 2.30 12.84
C GLU A 81 7.54 2.34 13.77
N LEU A 82 6.63 1.37 13.68
CA LEU A 82 5.47 1.23 14.57
C LEU A 82 5.77 0.23 15.68
N CYS A 83 6.18 -0.99 15.31
CA CYS A 83 6.56 -2.05 16.22
C CYS A 83 7.76 -2.82 15.65
N CYS A 84 8.89 -2.74 16.33
CA CYS A 84 10.10 -3.47 15.98
C CYS A 84 10.10 -4.83 16.68
N HIS A 85 9.65 -5.88 15.97
CA HIS A 85 9.61 -7.25 16.47
C HIS A 85 10.99 -7.75 16.95
N SER A 86 11.02 -8.44 18.08
CA SER A 86 12.16 -9.22 18.52
C SER A 86 12.32 -10.51 17.69
N LEU A 87 13.45 -11.23 17.83
CA LEU A 87 13.58 -12.54 17.21
C LEU A 87 12.66 -13.59 17.85
N GLU A 88 12.34 -13.43 19.14
CA GLU A 88 11.36 -14.28 19.83
C GLU A 88 9.96 -14.05 19.27
N ASP A 89 9.59 -12.80 18.99
CA ASP A 89 8.31 -12.47 18.36
C ASP A 89 8.20 -13.15 16.98
N LEU A 90 9.27 -13.10 16.17
CA LEU A 90 9.29 -13.78 14.88
C LEU A 90 9.14 -15.30 15.00
N ASP A 91 9.73 -15.90 16.03
CA ASP A 91 9.57 -17.32 16.30
C ASP A 91 8.16 -17.69 16.75
N ILE A 92 7.52 -16.85 17.57
CA ILE A 92 6.11 -17.02 17.96
C ILE A 92 5.20 -16.90 16.73
N ILE A 93 5.44 -15.90 15.88
CA ILE A 93 4.66 -15.66 14.66
C ILE A 93 4.78 -16.84 13.66
N ASP A 94 5.95 -17.46 13.56
CA ASP A 94 6.19 -18.60 12.67
C ASP A 94 5.60 -19.92 13.20
N LYS A 95 5.64 -20.12 14.53
CA LYS A 95 5.27 -21.39 15.18
C LYS A 95 3.82 -21.45 15.67
N ARG A 96 3.12 -20.32 15.80
CA ARG A 96 1.74 -20.29 16.34
C ARG A 96 0.75 -21.09 15.48
N ASP A 97 -0.20 -21.75 16.12
CA ASP A 97 -1.17 -22.61 15.43
C ASP A 97 -2.12 -21.85 14.49
N LYS A 98 -2.43 -20.60 14.84
CA LYS A 98 -3.40 -19.76 14.13
C LYS A 98 -2.76 -18.46 13.69
N ILE A 99 -3.13 -18.02 12.48
CA ILE A 99 -2.68 -16.74 11.90
C ILE A 99 -1.14 -16.68 11.81
N PHE A 100 -0.47 -17.80 11.54
CA PHE A 100 0.99 -17.80 11.41
C PHE A 100 1.45 -17.06 10.16
N PHE A 101 2.69 -16.59 10.19
CA PHE A 101 3.40 -16.14 9.00
C PHE A 101 4.75 -16.83 8.98
N ARG A 102 5.06 -17.52 7.89
CA ARG A 102 6.37 -18.15 7.73
C ARG A 102 7.48 -17.11 7.70
N VAL A 103 8.54 -17.37 8.45
CA VAL A 103 9.70 -16.51 8.54
C VAL A 103 10.89 -17.30 8.00
N SER A 104 11.57 -16.76 6.98
CA SER A 104 12.79 -17.37 6.44
C SER A 104 14.02 -16.99 7.26
N ASP A 105 15.12 -17.72 7.09
CA ASP A 105 16.40 -17.39 7.74
C ASP A 105 16.91 -16.01 7.30
N GLU A 106 16.79 -15.66 6.01
CA GLU A 106 17.12 -14.33 5.48
C GLU A 106 16.36 -13.22 6.23
N VAL A 107 15.06 -13.40 6.51
CA VAL A 107 14.28 -12.44 7.28
C VAL A 107 14.83 -12.30 8.69
N ARG A 108 15.17 -13.41 9.36
CA ARG A 108 15.74 -13.41 10.72
C ARG A 108 17.10 -12.71 10.76
N GLU A 109 17.96 -12.97 9.78
CA GLU A 109 19.28 -12.35 9.67
C GLU A 109 19.15 -10.82 9.50
N ILE A 110 18.36 -10.36 8.53
CA ILE A 110 18.17 -8.92 8.30
C ILE A 110 17.50 -8.26 9.51
N GLN A 111 16.53 -8.92 10.15
CA GLN A 111 15.90 -8.41 11.37
C GLN A 111 16.93 -8.18 12.48
N ARG A 112 17.81 -9.16 12.72
CA ARG A 112 18.85 -9.10 13.76
C ARG A 112 19.92 -8.06 13.46
N ASP A 113 20.42 -8.04 12.22
CA ASP A 113 21.66 -7.34 11.89
C ASP A 113 21.41 -5.90 11.38
N VAL A 114 20.20 -5.61 10.88
CA VAL A 114 19.88 -4.32 10.26
C VAL A 114 18.73 -3.62 10.98
N ILE A 115 17.61 -4.32 11.21
CA ILE A 115 16.36 -3.68 11.66
C ILE A 115 16.39 -3.39 13.16
N ILE A 116 16.56 -4.40 14.01
CA ILE A 116 16.59 -4.25 15.47
C ILE A 116 17.62 -3.20 15.92
N PRO A 117 18.88 -3.19 15.42
CA PRO A 117 19.88 -2.22 15.85
C PRO A 117 19.50 -0.76 15.56
N TYR A 118 18.68 -0.51 14.52
CA TYR A 118 18.24 0.84 14.19
C TYR A 118 16.93 1.23 14.90
N TRP A 119 15.94 0.32 14.95
CA TRP A 119 14.58 0.66 15.36
C TRP A 119 14.26 0.41 16.82
N LYS A 120 15.05 -0.40 17.53
CA LYS A 120 14.86 -0.61 18.97
C LYS A 120 15.00 0.72 19.72
N GLY A 121 14.00 1.07 20.52
CA GLY A 121 13.91 2.34 21.23
C GLY A 121 13.47 3.53 20.36
N ARG A 122 13.17 3.30 19.07
CA ARG A 122 12.65 4.32 18.13
C ARG A 122 11.25 4.02 17.63
N SER A 123 10.74 2.81 17.87
CA SER A 123 9.43 2.41 17.40
C SER A 123 8.33 3.16 18.17
N MET A 124 7.18 3.38 17.52
CA MET A 124 6.04 4.01 18.19
C MET A 124 5.63 3.25 19.46
N ARG A 125 5.72 1.92 19.45
CA ARG A 125 5.51 1.07 20.63
C ARG A 125 6.43 1.47 21.79
N ASP A 126 7.73 1.54 21.55
CA ASP A 126 8.70 1.90 22.59
C ASP A 126 8.42 3.30 23.17
N ILE A 127 8.02 4.23 22.30
CA ILE A 127 7.67 5.60 22.70
C ILE A 127 6.39 5.61 23.55
N ILE A 128 5.34 4.90 23.13
CA ILE A 128 4.08 4.81 23.90
C ILE A 128 4.37 4.27 25.30
N PHE A 129 4.99 3.09 25.42
CA PHE A 129 5.19 2.43 26.71
C PHE A 129 6.16 3.18 27.64
N SER A 130 7.07 4.01 27.11
CA SER A 130 7.94 4.86 27.94
C SER A 130 7.25 6.12 28.49
N HIS A 131 6.06 6.46 28.01
CA HIS A 131 5.30 7.65 28.45
C HIS A 131 4.04 7.31 29.26
N MET A 132 3.69 6.02 29.38
CA MET A 132 2.54 5.59 30.19
C MET A 132 2.92 5.49 31.67
N SER A 133 1.95 5.72 32.55
CA SER A 133 2.12 5.54 33.99
C SER A 133 2.10 4.06 34.37
N ASP A 134 2.63 3.73 35.55
CA ASP A 134 2.63 2.36 36.06
C ASP A 134 1.20 1.80 36.18
N GLU A 135 0.23 2.61 36.60
CA GLU A 135 -1.17 2.19 36.72
C GLU A 135 -1.79 1.84 35.36
N TRP A 136 -1.42 2.59 34.32
CA TRP A 136 -1.86 2.28 32.95
C TRP A 136 -1.28 0.94 32.50
N ILE A 137 0.01 0.72 32.75
CA ILE A 137 0.71 -0.53 32.38
C ILE A 137 0.12 -1.72 33.14
N ASP A 138 -0.17 -1.57 34.42
CA ASP A 138 -0.81 -2.60 35.25
C ASP A 138 -2.20 -2.95 34.72
N CYS A 139 -3.01 -1.96 34.36
CA CYS A 139 -4.34 -2.18 33.78
C CYS A 139 -4.27 -2.88 32.41
N TYR A 140 -3.32 -2.50 31.56
CA TYR A 140 -3.07 -3.14 30.27
C TYR A 140 -2.64 -4.61 30.46
N ASN A 141 -1.69 -4.89 31.35
CA ASN A 141 -1.21 -6.24 31.64
C ASN A 141 -2.27 -7.12 32.30
N ALA A 142 -3.16 -6.53 33.11
CA ALA A 142 -4.31 -7.22 33.70
C ALA A 142 -5.45 -7.47 32.70
N GLY A 143 -5.35 -6.95 31.47
CA GLY A 143 -6.37 -7.12 30.43
C GLY A 143 -7.64 -6.30 30.66
N ILE A 144 -7.57 -5.20 31.40
CA ILE A 144 -8.71 -4.29 31.63
C ILE A 144 -9.07 -3.54 30.34
N PHE A 145 -8.06 -3.16 29.56
CA PHE A 145 -8.19 -2.57 28.23
C PHE A 145 -7.03 -3.01 27.33
N THR A 146 -7.12 -2.69 26.03
CA THR A 146 -6.03 -2.85 25.05
C THR A 146 -5.68 -1.51 24.43
N GLU A 147 -4.48 -1.38 23.87
CA GLU A 147 -4.05 -0.18 23.15
C GLU A 147 -4.07 -0.45 21.64
N PHE A 148 -4.80 0.34 20.86
CA PHE A 148 -4.94 0.08 19.44
C PHE A 148 -3.69 0.48 18.64
N MET A 149 -3.00 1.53 19.07
CA MET A 149 -1.89 2.14 18.34
C MET A 149 -0.53 1.54 18.70
N GLU A 150 -0.48 0.53 19.59
CA GLU A 150 0.77 -0.08 20.07
C GLU A 150 1.56 -0.84 18.98
N GLN A 151 0.91 -1.24 17.89
CA GLN A 151 1.48 -2.04 16.79
C GLN A 151 0.99 -1.62 15.39
N ARG A 152 0.07 -0.64 15.33
CA ARG A 152 -0.59 -0.19 14.10
C ARG A 152 -0.75 1.32 14.12
N ALA A 153 -0.75 1.93 12.94
CA ALA A 153 -1.14 3.32 12.79
C ALA A 153 -2.67 3.46 12.93
N PRO A 154 -3.19 4.64 13.35
CA PRO A 154 -4.62 4.85 13.60
C PRO A 154 -5.51 4.34 12.47
N GLY A 155 -5.24 4.70 11.21
CA GLY A 155 -5.99 4.15 10.07
C GLY A 155 -7.49 4.42 10.17
N HIS A 156 -8.30 3.37 10.08
CA HIS A 156 -9.77 3.40 10.23
C HIS A 156 -10.44 4.50 9.37
N THR A 157 -10.06 4.57 8.10
CA THR A 157 -10.58 5.56 7.15
C THR A 157 -11.06 4.89 5.87
N VAL A 158 -11.87 5.62 5.11
CA VAL A 158 -12.55 5.15 3.90
C VAL A 158 -12.23 6.12 2.76
N ALA A 159 -12.00 5.59 1.57
CA ALA A 159 -11.77 6.39 0.37
C ALA A 159 -12.97 7.29 0.08
N ASP A 160 -12.69 8.53 -0.34
CA ASP A 160 -13.68 9.39 -0.98
C ASP A 160 -13.77 9.10 -2.48
N ASP A 161 -14.51 9.95 -3.21
CA ASP A 161 -14.74 9.76 -4.63
C ASP A 161 -13.75 10.52 -5.55
N LYS A 162 -12.78 11.25 -5.00
CA LYS A 162 -11.95 12.18 -5.78
C LYS A 162 -11.08 11.45 -6.80
N ILE A 163 -10.55 10.28 -6.44
CA ILE A 163 -9.66 9.47 -7.29
C ILE A 163 -10.35 8.92 -8.55
N TYR A 164 -11.69 8.97 -8.59
CA TYR A 164 -12.48 8.60 -9.75
C TYR A 164 -12.74 9.79 -10.68
N ARG A 165 -12.45 11.01 -10.24
CA ARG A 165 -12.69 12.26 -10.99
C ARG A 165 -11.41 13.02 -11.31
N LYS A 166 -10.35 12.78 -10.55
CA LYS A 166 -9.05 13.45 -10.63
C LYS A 166 -7.93 12.43 -10.62
N GLY A 167 -6.88 12.70 -11.38
CA GLY A 167 -5.60 12.00 -11.24
C GLY A 167 -4.69 12.68 -10.22
N PHE A 168 -3.59 12.01 -9.86
CA PHE A 168 -2.56 12.62 -9.01
C PHE A 168 -1.90 13.85 -9.63
N LEU A 169 -1.85 13.96 -10.97
CA LEU A 169 -1.40 15.20 -11.62
C LEU A 169 -2.36 16.37 -11.36
N ASP A 170 -3.65 16.12 -11.21
CA ASP A 170 -4.61 17.18 -10.86
C ASP A 170 -4.54 17.52 -9.37
N PHE A 171 -4.29 16.55 -8.48
CA PHE A 171 -4.01 16.85 -7.07
C PHE A 171 -2.73 17.65 -6.91
N LYS A 172 -1.69 17.38 -7.70
CA LYS A 172 -0.46 18.19 -7.67
C LYS A 172 -0.73 19.65 -8.00
N LYS A 173 -1.58 19.94 -8.99
CA LYS A 173 -2.00 21.32 -9.32
C LYS A 173 -2.68 21.99 -8.12
N ASP A 174 -3.65 21.32 -7.48
CA ASP A 174 -4.32 21.87 -6.28
C ASP A 174 -3.33 22.16 -5.15
N ILE A 175 -2.36 21.26 -4.95
CA ILE A 175 -1.32 21.41 -3.92
C ILE A 175 -0.38 22.57 -4.26
N GLU A 176 0.01 22.74 -5.52
CA GLU A 176 0.83 23.85 -6.00
C GLU A 176 0.10 25.20 -5.86
N GLU A 177 -1.19 25.27 -6.18
CA GLU A 177 -2.03 26.44 -5.94
C GLU A 177 -2.14 26.75 -4.43
N SER A 178 -2.29 25.71 -3.60
CA SER A 178 -2.29 25.86 -2.14
C SER A 178 -0.94 26.37 -1.61
N LEU A 179 0.18 25.90 -2.16
CA LEU A 179 1.52 26.37 -1.81
C LEU A 179 1.73 27.85 -2.17
N GLN A 180 1.22 28.30 -3.32
CA GLN A 180 1.32 29.68 -3.78
C GLN A 180 0.48 30.65 -2.94
N SER A 181 -0.54 30.15 -2.23
CA SER A 181 -1.46 30.96 -1.42
C SER A 181 -1.10 31.02 0.06
N ILE A 182 0.02 30.45 0.49
CA ILE A 182 0.47 30.50 1.89
C ILE A 182 0.83 31.93 2.28
N ASP A 183 0.21 32.43 3.36
CA ASP A 183 0.50 33.74 3.96
C ASP A 183 1.64 33.64 4.99
N TYR A 184 2.87 33.78 4.54
CA TYR A 184 4.04 33.74 5.44
C TYR A 184 4.15 34.92 6.43
N LEU A 185 3.35 35.98 6.27
CA LEU A 185 3.44 37.17 7.12
C LEU A 185 2.53 37.06 8.34
N ASN A 186 1.33 36.50 8.17
CA ASN A 186 0.31 36.48 9.23
C ASN A 186 -0.06 35.08 9.74
N ASP A 187 0.38 34.01 9.06
CA ASP A 187 0.08 32.63 9.46
C ASP A 187 1.26 32.01 10.23
N PRO A 188 1.14 31.80 11.56
CA PRO A 188 2.22 31.20 12.36
C PRO A 188 2.54 29.76 11.93
N ASP A 189 1.62 29.07 11.26
CA ASP A 189 1.79 27.70 10.80
C ASP A 189 2.25 27.64 9.33
N ALA A 190 2.56 28.78 8.70
CA ALA A 190 2.88 28.86 7.27
C ALA A 190 3.97 27.87 6.84
N TYR A 191 5.03 27.76 7.63
CA TYR A 191 6.15 26.86 7.34
C TYR A 191 5.73 25.39 7.42
N ASP A 192 4.98 25.00 8.46
CA ASP A 192 4.52 23.63 8.64
C ASP A 192 3.53 23.23 7.54
N LYS A 193 2.63 24.14 7.14
CA LYS A 193 1.74 23.96 5.98
C LYS A 193 2.53 23.76 4.70
N GLN A 194 3.57 24.58 4.46
CA GLN A 194 4.44 24.45 3.30
C GLN A 194 5.11 23.07 3.26
N GLU A 195 5.70 22.62 4.37
CA GLU A 195 6.38 21.32 4.44
C GLU A 195 5.42 20.16 4.25
N GLN A 196 4.21 20.23 4.82
CA GLN A 196 3.17 19.22 4.60
C GLN A 196 2.73 19.17 3.13
N LEU A 197 2.50 20.31 2.49
CA LEU A 197 2.10 20.37 1.08
C LEU A 197 3.22 19.87 0.14
N ARG A 198 4.48 20.21 0.41
CA ARG A 198 5.63 19.67 -0.33
C ARG A 198 5.74 18.15 -0.17
N ALA A 199 5.51 17.63 1.03
CA ALA A 199 5.46 16.20 1.29
C ALA A 199 4.34 15.52 0.47
N MET A 200 3.15 16.14 0.39
CA MET A 200 2.06 15.63 -0.44
C MET A 200 2.41 15.59 -1.94
N LEU A 201 3.13 16.58 -2.48
CA LEU A 201 3.61 16.56 -3.88
C LEU A 201 4.51 15.34 -4.13
N ILE A 202 5.43 15.06 -3.22
CA ILE A 202 6.34 13.91 -3.31
C ILE A 202 5.55 12.59 -3.27
N CYS A 203 4.57 12.48 -2.37
CA CYS A 203 3.72 11.28 -2.31
C CYS A 203 2.92 11.09 -3.60
N ALA A 204 2.40 12.15 -4.20
CA ALA A 204 1.71 12.07 -5.48
C ALA A 204 2.62 11.53 -6.61
N ASP A 205 3.86 12.02 -6.69
CA ASP A 205 4.85 11.52 -7.66
C ASP A 205 5.26 10.07 -7.38
N ALA A 206 5.34 9.67 -6.11
CA ALA A 206 5.67 8.32 -5.71
C ALA A 206 4.61 7.30 -6.18
N VAL A 207 3.32 7.59 -6.00
CA VAL A 207 2.23 6.72 -6.48
C VAL A 207 2.24 6.61 -8.01
N ILE A 208 2.47 7.72 -8.72
CA ILE A 208 2.60 7.72 -10.19
C ILE A 208 3.78 6.85 -10.63
N THR A 209 4.91 6.97 -9.94
CA THR A 209 6.12 6.19 -10.24
C THR A 209 5.88 4.70 -10.04
N TYR A 210 5.19 4.31 -8.96
CA TYR A 210 4.84 2.91 -8.72
C TYR A 210 3.98 2.31 -9.86
N ALA A 211 2.99 3.06 -10.35
CA ALA A 211 2.15 2.64 -11.47
C ALA A 211 2.95 2.53 -12.78
N LYS A 212 3.84 3.49 -13.08
CA LYS A 212 4.73 3.43 -14.24
C LYS A 212 5.62 2.19 -14.23
N ARG A 213 6.16 1.81 -13.07
CA ARG A 213 6.95 0.57 -12.92
C ARG A 213 6.11 -0.70 -13.19
N HIS A 214 4.80 -0.68 -12.88
CA HIS A 214 3.89 -1.76 -13.29
C HIS A 214 3.66 -1.78 -14.80
N ALA A 215 3.54 -0.60 -15.43
CA ALA A 215 3.43 -0.52 -16.88
C ALA A 215 4.67 -1.09 -17.58
N GLU A 216 5.86 -0.72 -17.11
CA GLU A 216 7.14 -1.26 -17.60
C GLU A 216 7.21 -2.78 -17.43
N LYS A 217 6.83 -3.29 -16.25
CA LYS A 217 6.83 -4.74 -15.99
C LYS A 217 5.85 -5.50 -16.88
N ALA A 218 4.65 -4.95 -17.08
CA ALA A 218 3.66 -5.56 -17.95
C ALA A 218 4.14 -5.60 -19.41
N MET A 219 4.79 -4.53 -19.89
CA MET A 219 5.40 -4.52 -21.24
C MET A 219 6.58 -5.48 -21.38
N GLU A 220 7.40 -5.65 -20.34
CA GLU A 220 8.46 -6.65 -20.31
C GLU A 220 7.89 -8.06 -20.51
N LEU A 221 6.87 -8.41 -19.73
CA LEU A 221 6.19 -9.70 -19.82
C LEU A 221 5.51 -9.90 -21.19
N ALA A 222 4.86 -8.86 -21.73
CA ALA A 222 4.18 -8.91 -23.03
C ALA A 222 5.13 -9.22 -24.20
N LYS A 223 6.41 -8.81 -24.12
CA LYS A 223 7.41 -9.07 -25.17
C LYS A 223 7.74 -10.55 -25.30
N THR A 224 7.75 -11.29 -24.18
CA THR A 224 8.11 -12.72 -24.14
C THR A 224 6.89 -13.64 -24.12
N GLU A 225 5.68 -13.09 -23.94
CA GLU A 225 4.43 -13.85 -23.90
C GLU A 225 4.10 -14.46 -25.27
N GLN A 226 3.81 -15.76 -25.27
CA GLN A 226 3.52 -16.54 -26.47
C GLN A 226 2.01 -16.63 -26.73
N ASN A 227 1.19 -16.58 -25.69
CA ASN A 227 -0.27 -16.59 -25.82
C ASN A 227 -0.76 -15.19 -26.30
N PRO A 228 -1.36 -15.07 -27.51
CA PRO A 228 -1.79 -13.77 -28.04
C PRO A 228 -2.90 -13.09 -27.23
N GLU A 229 -3.72 -13.85 -26.50
CA GLU A 229 -4.73 -13.29 -25.59
C GLU A 229 -4.07 -12.70 -24.36
N ARG A 230 -3.20 -13.47 -23.69
CA ARG A 230 -2.47 -12.97 -22.51
C ARG A 230 -1.57 -11.78 -22.85
N LYS A 231 -0.94 -11.78 -24.02
CA LYS A 231 -0.15 -10.64 -24.49
C LYS A 231 -0.98 -9.36 -24.58
N ARG A 232 -2.18 -9.43 -25.16
CA ARG A 232 -3.10 -8.28 -25.24
C ARG A 232 -3.54 -7.81 -23.85
N GLU A 233 -3.74 -8.71 -22.91
CA GLU A 233 -4.03 -8.34 -21.51
C GLU A 233 -2.86 -7.60 -20.86
N LEU A 234 -1.63 -8.07 -21.05
CA LEU A 234 -0.44 -7.40 -20.51
C LEU A 234 -0.22 -6.02 -21.15
N GLU A 235 -0.41 -5.90 -22.45
CA GLU A 235 -0.39 -4.61 -23.15
C GLU A 235 -1.49 -3.67 -22.62
N ARG A 236 -2.69 -4.20 -22.33
CA ARG A 236 -3.77 -3.42 -21.72
C ARG A 236 -3.44 -3.00 -20.28
N ILE A 237 -2.86 -3.88 -19.48
CA ILE A 237 -2.38 -3.54 -18.13
C ILE A 237 -1.35 -2.41 -18.20
N ALA A 238 -0.42 -2.49 -19.16
CA ALA A 238 0.56 -1.43 -19.36
C ALA A 238 -0.07 -0.08 -19.73
N GLU A 239 -1.04 -0.09 -20.64
CA GLU A 239 -1.80 1.12 -21.00
C GLU A 239 -2.52 1.71 -19.79
N VAL A 240 -3.24 0.88 -19.04
CA VAL A 240 -3.97 1.27 -17.82
C VAL A 240 -3.00 1.88 -16.80
N CYS A 241 -1.90 1.21 -16.49
CA CYS A 241 -0.93 1.65 -15.47
C CYS A 241 -0.11 2.88 -15.92
N THR A 242 -0.01 3.12 -17.22
CA THR A 242 0.59 4.35 -17.76
C THR A 242 -0.35 5.55 -17.56
N HIS A 243 -1.67 5.31 -17.64
CA HIS A 243 -2.69 6.35 -17.50
C HIS A 243 -3.06 6.63 -16.05
N VAL A 244 -3.48 5.61 -15.29
CA VAL A 244 -3.86 5.72 -13.88
C VAL A 244 -2.73 5.28 -12.94
N PRO A 245 -2.55 5.96 -11.78
CA PRO A 245 -3.44 7.00 -11.25
C PRO A 245 -2.94 8.43 -11.55
N ALA A 246 -2.00 8.61 -12.48
CA ALA A 246 -1.52 9.93 -12.88
C ALA A 246 -2.66 10.83 -13.38
N ASN A 247 -3.57 10.27 -14.16
CA ASN A 247 -4.76 10.92 -14.70
C ASN A 247 -6.04 10.27 -14.13
N ALA A 248 -7.17 10.97 -14.23
CA ALA A 248 -8.47 10.43 -13.87
C ALA A 248 -8.81 9.19 -14.73
N PRO A 249 -9.44 8.15 -14.17
CA PRO A 249 -9.81 6.95 -14.92
C PRO A 249 -10.81 7.27 -16.03
N ARG A 250 -10.69 6.58 -17.17
CA ARG A 250 -11.52 6.78 -18.38
C ARG A 250 -12.63 5.74 -18.51
N ASP A 251 -12.42 4.57 -17.93
CA ASP A 251 -13.28 3.39 -17.99
C ASP A 251 -13.30 2.57 -16.69
N PHE A 252 -14.07 1.50 -16.70
CA PHE A 252 -14.32 0.66 -15.52
C PHE A 252 -13.07 -0.06 -15.01
N TRP A 253 -12.18 -0.49 -15.91
CA TRP A 253 -10.94 -1.17 -15.52
C TRP A 253 -9.99 -0.17 -14.88
N GLU A 254 -9.81 1.00 -15.50
CA GLU A 254 -8.99 2.07 -14.96
C GLU A 254 -9.48 2.57 -13.60
N ALA A 255 -10.80 2.64 -13.38
CA ALA A 255 -11.37 3.03 -12.09
C ALA A 255 -11.01 2.04 -10.97
N LEU A 256 -11.08 0.73 -11.25
CA LEU A 256 -10.67 -0.32 -10.30
C LEU A 256 -9.16 -0.29 -10.04
N GLN A 257 -8.35 -0.17 -11.09
CA GLN A 257 -6.89 -0.15 -10.97
C GLN A 257 -6.39 1.13 -10.28
N SER A 258 -7.03 2.29 -10.53
CA SER A 258 -6.73 3.55 -9.84
C SER A 258 -6.94 3.42 -8.33
N TYR A 259 -8.12 2.93 -7.92
CA TYR A 259 -8.36 2.65 -6.50
C TYR A 259 -7.35 1.65 -5.94
N TRP A 260 -7.04 0.58 -6.68
CA TRP A 260 -6.12 -0.44 -6.18
C TRP A 260 -4.70 0.10 -5.95
N PHE A 261 -4.19 0.98 -6.82
CA PHE A 261 -2.90 1.64 -6.58
C PHE A 261 -2.94 2.57 -5.36
N VAL A 262 -4.03 3.29 -5.15
CA VAL A 262 -4.20 4.12 -3.94
C VAL A 262 -4.25 3.24 -2.69
N HIS A 263 -5.02 2.15 -2.73
CA HIS A 263 -5.10 1.18 -1.64
C HIS A 263 -3.72 0.64 -1.27
N ILE A 264 -2.95 0.15 -2.25
CA ILE A 264 -1.58 -0.34 -2.04
C ILE A 264 -0.66 0.76 -1.50
N GLY A 265 -0.76 1.98 -2.02
CA GLY A 265 0.00 3.13 -1.53
C GLY A 265 -0.23 3.37 -0.04
N VAL A 266 -1.49 3.56 0.36
CA VAL A 266 -1.88 3.84 1.76
C VAL A 266 -1.43 2.74 2.70
N ILE A 267 -1.71 1.47 2.39
CA ILE A 267 -1.36 0.35 3.28
C ILE A 267 0.13 0.00 3.25
N THR A 268 0.91 0.53 2.30
CA THR A 268 2.37 0.39 2.26
C THR A 268 3.04 1.53 3.02
N GLU A 269 2.48 2.74 2.95
CA GLU A 269 2.93 3.91 3.71
C GLU A 269 2.95 3.58 5.21
N LEU A 270 1.87 3.01 5.74
CA LEU A 270 1.76 2.61 7.13
C LEU A 270 0.90 1.36 7.33
N ASN A 271 1.11 0.65 8.45
CA ASN A 271 0.24 -0.44 8.89
C ASN A 271 -1.03 0.12 9.55
N THR A 272 -1.93 0.65 8.72
CA THR A 272 -3.20 1.21 9.16
C THR A 272 -4.13 0.10 9.66
N TRP A 273 -4.89 0.41 10.70
CA TRP A 273 -6.07 -0.40 11.00
C TRP A 273 -7.06 -0.41 9.84
N ASP A 274 -7.70 -1.55 9.66
CA ASP A 274 -8.68 -1.85 8.60
C ASP A 274 -8.17 -1.68 7.16
N SER A 275 -6.84 -1.69 6.96
CA SER A 275 -6.22 -1.43 5.67
C SER A 275 -6.73 -0.10 5.09
N PHE A 276 -7.44 -0.16 3.96
CA PHE A 276 -8.10 0.96 3.32
C PHE A 276 -9.37 0.44 2.61
N ASN A 277 -10.46 1.19 2.68
CA ASN A 277 -11.77 0.74 2.23
C ASN A 277 -12.26 1.57 1.03
N PRO A 278 -12.82 0.96 -0.04
CA PRO A 278 -13.31 1.71 -1.19
C PRO A 278 -14.61 2.49 -0.94
N GLY A 279 -15.24 2.31 0.22
CA GLY A 279 -16.47 2.98 0.59
C GLY A 279 -17.63 2.56 -0.29
N LYS A 280 -18.29 3.54 -0.91
CA LYS A 280 -19.48 3.33 -1.76
C LYS A 280 -19.06 2.93 -3.17
N LEU A 281 -18.35 1.80 -3.26
CA LEU A 281 -17.72 1.32 -4.49
C LEU A 281 -18.72 1.19 -5.65
N ASP A 282 -19.94 0.75 -5.38
CA ASP A 282 -21.02 0.68 -6.36
C ASP A 282 -21.37 2.05 -6.94
N GLN A 283 -21.49 3.09 -6.10
CA GLN A 283 -21.77 4.45 -6.52
C GLN A 283 -20.61 5.04 -7.33
N HIS A 284 -19.37 4.75 -6.92
CA HIS A 284 -18.18 5.26 -7.59
C HIS A 284 -17.94 4.60 -8.95
N LEU A 285 -18.22 3.31 -9.09
CA LEU A 285 -18.03 2.57 -10.34
C LEU A 285 -19.21 2.70 -11.32
N TYR A 286 -20.43 3.01 -10.83
CA TYR A 286 -21.63 3.02 -11.66
C TYR A 286 -21.53 3.92 -12.91
N PRO A 287 -20.97 5.15 -12.86
CA PRO A 287 -20.81 5.97 -14.06
C PRO A 287 -19.96 5.29 -15.15
N PHE A 288 -18.87 4.62 -14.76
CA PHE A 288 -18.00 3.89 -15.68
C PHE A 288 -18.66 2.64 -16.23
N TYR A 289 -19.39 1.91 -15.38
CA TYR A 289 -20.14 0.72 -15.77
C TYR A 289 -21.22 1.06 -16.80
N LYS A 290 -22.03 2.08 -16.51
CA LYS A 290 -23.12 2.52 -17.38
C LYS A 290 -22.58 2.99 -18.74
N LYS A 291 -21.57 3.87 -18.74
CA LYS A 291 -20.93 4.37 -19.96
C LYS A 291 -20.41 3.22 -20.82
N GLY A 292 -19.68 2.27 -20.21
CA GLY A 292 -19.11 1.12 -20.92
C GLY A 292 -20.16 0.17 -21.54
N LEU A 293 -21.33 0.05 -20.92
CA LEU A 293 -22.44 -0.71 -21.50
C LEU A 293 -23.09 0.03 -22.67
N GLU A 294 -23.24 1.35 -22.56
CA GLU A 294 -23.88 2.19 -23.59
C GLU A 294 -23.03 2.31 -24.85
N ASP A 295 -21.70 2.42 -24.71
CA ASP A 295 -20.77 2.51 -25.85
C ASP A 295 -20.23 1.16 -26.34
N GLY A 296 -20.59 0.06 -25.66
CA GLY A 296 -20.22 -1.31 -26.02
C GLY A 296 -18.77 -1.68 -25.70
N THR A 297 -18.02 -0.83 -25.00
CA THR A 297 -16.63 -1.13 -24.57
C THR A 297 -16.55 -2.11 -23.40
N LEU A 298 -17.65 -2.27 -22.66
CA LEU A 298 -17.77 -3.16 -21.50
C LEU A 298 -18.98 -4.08 -21.66
N THR A 299 -18.85 -5.33 -21.22
CA THR A 299 -19.99 -6.23 -21.04
C THR A 299 -20.19 -6.52 -19.56
N ARG A 300 -21.39 -6.96 -19.18
CA ARG A 300 -21.69 -7.35 -17.80
C ARG A 300 -20.76 -8.47 -17.31
N GLU A 301 -20.42 -9.41 -18.18
CA GLU A 301 -19.53 -10.54 -17.89
C GLU A 301 -18.10 -10.06 -17.64
N LYS A 302 -17.58 -9.13 -18.46
CA LYS A 302 -16.25 -8.54 -18.26
C LYS A 302 -16.18 -7.68 -17.00
N ALA A 303 -17.21 -6.88 -16.73
CA ALA A 303 -17.29 -6.10 -15.49
C ALA A 303 -17.27 -7.00 -14.25
N LYS A 304 -18.02 -8.11 -14.30
CA LYS A 304 -18.04 -9.12 -13.25
C LYS A 304 -16.68 -9.79 -13.08
N GLU A 305 -15.99 -10.16 -14.16
CA GLU A 305 -14.65 -10.75 -14.10
C GLU A 305 -13.64 -9.78 -13.46
N LEU A 306 -13.65 -8.50 -13.85
CA LEU A 306 -12.77 -7.49 -13.26
C LEU A 306 -13.02 -7.32 -11.75
N LEU A 307 -14.29 -7.30 -11.31
CA LEU A 307 -14.64 -7.26 -9.90
C LEU A 307 -14.24 -8.55 -9.15
N GLU A 308 -14.40 -9.70 -9.79
CA GLU A 308 -13.96 -10.99 -9.25
C GLU A 308 -12.42 -11.00 -9.06
N CYS A 309 -11.65 -10.55 -10.05
CA CYS A 309 -10.19 -10.36 -9.94
C CYS A 309 -9.83 -9.35 -8.85
N PHE A 310 -10.53 -8.22 -8.80
CA PHE A 310 -10.34 -7.19 -7.78
C PHE A 310 -10.54 -7.73 -6.36
N TRP A 311 -11.53 -8.58 -6.11
CA TRP A 311 -11.71 -9.19 -4.80
C TRP A 311 -10.62 -10.19 -4.42
N VAL A 312 -10.04 -10.91 -5.38
CA VAL A 312 -8.88 -11.75 -5.12
C VAL A 312 -7.71 -10.90 -4.59
N LYS A 313 -7.52 -9.69 -5.13
CA LYS A 313 -6.43 -8.80 -4.70
C LYS A 313 -6.50 -8.41 -3.23
N PHE A 314 -7.70 -8.18 -2.68
CA PHE A 314 -7.87 -7.93 -1.25
C PHE A 314 -7.44 -9.13 -0.39
N ASN A 315 -7.84 -10.34 -0.79
CA ASN A 315 -7.51 -11.55 -0.04
C ASN A 315 -6.00 -11.84 -0.03
N ASN A 316 -5.27 -11.38 -1.06
CA ASN A 316 -3.81 -11.46 -1.10
C ASN A 316 -3.10 -10.57 -0.05
N GLN A 317 -3.81 -9.68 0.66
CA GLN A 317 -3.23 -8.72 1.62
C GLN A 317 -3.62 -9.06 3.07
N PRO A 318 -3.07 -10.11 3.70
CA PRO A 318 -3.37 -10.41 5.10
C PRO A 318 -2.88 -9.28 6.00
N ALA A 319 -3.52 -9.05 7.14
CA ALA A 319 -3.10 -8.00 8.04
C ALA A 319 -1.73 -8.37 8.66
N PRO A 320 -0.76 -7.43 8.77
CA PRO A 320 0.54 -7.73 9.35
C PRO A 320 0.40 -8.32 10.75
N PRO A 321 1.21 -9.35 11.08
CA PRO A 321 1.08 -10.04 12.35
C PRO A 321 1.31 -9.08 13.50
N LYS A 322 0.48 -9.24 14.54
CA LYS A 322 0.75 -8.69 15.86
C LYS A 322 1.64 -9.65 16.65
N VAL A 323 2.40 -9.08 17.59
CA VAL A 323 3.16 -9.78 18.63
C VAL A 323 2.23 -10.65 19.46
#